data_AF-A0A9D1N6M1-F1
#
_entry.id   AF-A0A9D1N6M1-F1
#
_cell.length_a   1.000
_cell.length_b   1.000
_cell.length_c   1.000
_cell.angle_alpha   90.00
_cell.angle_beta   90.00
_cell.angle_gamma   90.00
#
_symmetry.space_group_name_H-M   'P 1'
#
loop_
_entity.id
_entity.type
_entity.pdbx_description
1 polymer ?
#
loop_
_entity_poly.entity_id
_entity_poly.type
_entity_poly.pdbx_seq_one_letter_code
_entity_poly.pdbx_strand_id
1 'polypeptide(L)'
;MRKMKLIPGEDFYNRCEVSVYDITEGKEKRRCKVTVEYSAADVRQLRSQGIEDLDAALEHYRDWIYDIVKYYITDDWECAEGMDEVTDIIAEHIREYFEEGEKR
;
A
#
# COMPACT_ATOMS: atom_id res chain seq x y z
N MET A 1 -9.16 13.55 13.32
CA MET A 1 -8.70 12.32 12.67
C MET A 1 -9.83 11.75 11.84
N ARG A 2 -9.63 11.65 10.53
CA ARG A 2 -10.63 11.14 9.58
C ARG A 2 -10.55 9.62 9.50
N LYS A 3 -11.69 8.95 9.28
CA LYS A 3 -11.71 7.51 9.00
C LYS A 3 -11.75 7.28 7.50
N MET A 4 -10.77 6.59 6.96
CA MET A 4 -10.73 6.24 5.54
C MET A 4 -10.91 4.75 5.34
N LYS A 5 -11.60 4.41 4.27
CA LYS A 5 -11.68 3.08 3.68
C LYS A 5 -10.89 3.09 2.38
N LEU A 6 -9.97 2.14 2.25
CA LEU A 6 -9.22 1.88 1.04
C LEU A 6 -9.95 0.79 0.26
N ILE A 7 -10.09 0.95 -1.05
CA ILE A 7 -10.68 -0.07 -1.92
C ILE A 7 -9.70 -0.32 -3.05
N PRO A 8 -9.05 -1.51 -3.10
CA PRO A 8 -8.21 -1.86 -4.23
C PRO A 8 -9.07 -1.98 -5.49
N GLY A 9 -8.55 -1.43 -6.58
CA GLY A 9 -9.11 -1.46 -7.91
C GLY A 9 -8.47 -2.55 -8.74
N GLU A 10 -8.36 -2.30 -10.05
CA GLU A 10 -7.78 -3.26 -10.98
C GLU A 10 -6.28 -3.47 -10.68
N ASP A 11 -5.89 -4.75 -10.69
CA ASP A 11 -4.52 -5.20 -10.53
C ASP A 11 -3.85 -5.24 -11.91
N PHE A 12 -2.82 -4.41 -12.08
CA PHE A 12 -2.05 -4.29 -13.32
C PHE A 12 -0.66 -4.95 -13.21
N TYR A 13 -0.53 -6.02 -12.43
CA TYR A 13 0.70 -6.81 -12.22
C TYR A 13 1.82 -6.11 -11.44
N ASN A 14 2.15 -4.86 -11.76
CA ASN A 14 3.20 -4.10 -11.06
C ASN A 14 2.66 -2.87 -10.33
N ARG A 15 1.34 -2.73 -10.29
CA ARG A 15 0.64 -1.65 -9.60
C ARG A 15 -0.82 -2.00 -9.37
N CYS A 16 -1.38 -1.46 -8.31
CA CYS A 16 -2.82 -1.40 -8.12
C CYS A 16 -3.28 0.05 -7.95
N GLU A 17 -4.49 0.33 -8.41
CA GLU A 17 -5.15 1.58 -8.10
C GLU A 17 -5.94 1.44 -6.80
N VAL A 18 -5.83 2.39 -5.89
CA VAL A 18 -6.56 2.35 -4.61
C VAL A 18 -7.49 3.56 -4.55
N SER A 19 -8.79 3.30 -4.43
CA SER A 19 -9.78 4.34 -4.21
C SER A 19 -9.92 4.62 -2.72
N VAL A 20 -9.87 5.90 -2.33
CA VAL A 20 -9.91 6.32 -0.93
C VAL A 20 -11.26 6.97 -0.63
N TYR A 21 -11.97 6.44 0.35
CA TYR A 21 -13.28 6.91 0.78
C TYR A 21 -13.24 7.40 2.23
N ASP A 22 -13.72 8.62 2.46
CA ASP A 22 -13.98 9.12 3.81
C ASP A 22 -15.31 8.55 4.30
N ILE A 23 -15.28 7.92 5.48
CA ILE A 23 -16.44 7.30 6.12
C ILE A 23 -16.73 7.89 7.50
N THR A 24 -16.09 9.02 7.86
CA THR A 24 -16.14 9.61 9.21
C THR A 24 -17.56 9.87 9.71
N GLU A 25 -18.46 10.29 8.82
CA GLU A 25 -19.86 10.63 9.16
C GLU A 25 -20.87 9.54 8.74
N GLY A 26 -20.39 8.31 8.50
CA GLY A 26 -21.23 7.18 8.09
C GLY A 26 -21.75 7.25 6.64
N LYS A 27 -21.35 8.28 5.88
CA LYS A 27 -21.54 8.36 4.43
C LYS A 27 -20.21 8.17 3.74
N GLU A 28 -20.14 7.22 2.81
CA GLU A 28 -18.95 7.03 1.98
C GLU A 28 -18.81 8.17 0.98
N LYS A 29 -17.72 8.93 1.07
CA LYS A 29 -17.37 9.98 0.11
C LYS A 29 -15.99 9.71 -0.47
N ARG A 30 -15.91 9.45 -1.79
CA ARG A 30 -14.62 9.31 -2.47
C ARG A 30 -13.82 10.61 -2.37
N ARG A 31 -12.59 10.54 -1.87
CA ARG A 31 -11.68 11.68 -1.72
C ARG A 31 -10.67 11.74 -2.86
N CYS A 32 -9.97 10.64 -3.09
CA CYS A 32 -8.96 10.54 -4.13
C CYS A 32 -8.84 9.09 -4.62
N LYS A 33 -7.97 8.93 -5.61
CA LYS A 33 -7.51 7.65 -6.13
C LYS A 33 -5.99 7.73 -6.19
N VAL A 34 -5.31 6.76 -5.62
CA VAL A 34 -3.84 6.70 -5.59
C VAL A 34 -3.38 5.48 -6.36
N THR A 35 -2.21 5.56 -6.97
CA THR A 35 -1.59 4.41 -7.63
C THR A 35 -0.48 3.91 -6.73
N VAL A 36 -0.55 2.63 -6.36
CA VAL A 36 0.46 1.94 -5.57
C VAL A 36 1.28 1.10 -6.53
N GLU A 37 2.57 1.43 -6.68
CA GLU A 37 3.49 0.70 -7.57
C GLU A 37 4.36 -0.25 -6.75
N TYR A 38 4.52 -1.47 -7.25
CA TYR A 38 5.33 -2.50 -6.62
C TYR A 38 5.98 -3.35 -7.72
N SER A 39 7.29 -3.17 -7.87
CA SER A 39 8.08 -3.84 -8.90
C SER A 39 9.32 -4.48 -8.31
N ALA A 40 9.94 -5.37 -9.07
CA ALA A 40 11.25 -5.92 -8.74
C ALA A 40 12.31 -4.83 -8.52
N ALA A 41 12.19 -3.67 -9.18
CA ALA A 41 13.10 -2.55 -8.98
C ALA A 41 12.89 -1.90 -7.60
N ASP A 42 11.64 -1.74 -7.16
CA ASP A 42 11.30 -1.22 -5.85
C ASP A 42 11.82 -2.14 -4.74
N VAL A 43 11.63 -3.46 -4.89
CA VAL A 43 12.16 -4.44 -3.93
C VAL A 43 13.69 -4.36 -3.82
N ARG A 44 14.40 -4.21 -4.94
CA ARG A 44 15.87 -4.02 -4.92
C ARG A 44 16.27 -2.72 -4.21
N GLN A 45 15.49 -1.66 -4.37
CA GLN A 45 15.72 -0.41 -3.67
C GLN A 45 15.50 -0.57 -2.17
N LEU A 46 14.40 -1.19 -1.75
CA LEU A 46 14.11 -1.50 -0.34
C LEU A 46 15.25 -2.33 0.29
N ARG A 47 15.73 -3.36 -0.40
CA ARG A 47 16.90 -4.15 0.04
C ARG A 47 18.16 -3.32 0.19
N SER A 48 18.42 -2.38 -0.71
CA SER A 48 19.58 -1.48 -0.59
C SER A 48 19.47 -0.50 0.59
N GLN A 49 18.25 -0.32 1.13
CA GLN A 49 17.97 0.44 2.35
C GLN A 49 17.99 -0.44 3.62
N GLY A 50 18.29 -1.74 3.49
CA GLY A 50 18.36 -2.68 4.62
C GLY A 50 17.04 -3.38 4.95
N ILE A 51 16.03 -3.31 4.08
CA ILE A 51 14.77 -4.06 4.23
C ILE A 51 14.95 -5.43 3.58
N GLU A 52 15.15 -6.47 4.40
CA GLU A 52 15.58 -7.78 3.93
C GLU A 52 14.45 -8.81 3.82
N ASP A 53 13.34 -8.60 4.52
CA ASP A 53 12.19 -9.51 4.58
C ASP A 53 10.88 -8.87 4.08
N LEU A 54 9.90 -9.75 3.81
CA LEU A 54 8.60 -9.36 3.25
C LEU A 54 7.78 -8.51 4.22
N ASP A 55 7.82 -8.82 5.52
CA ASP A 55 7.00 -8.11 6.52
C ASP A 55 7.44 -6.65 6.63
N ALA A 56 8.75 -6.41 6.71
CA ALA A 56 9.33 -5.07 6.73
C ALA A 56 9.06 -4.30 5.42
N ALA A 57 9.02 -4.99 4.27
CA ALA A 57 8.63 -4.36 3.00
C ALA A 57 7.16 -3.95 2.99
N LEU A 58 6.26 -4.79 3.50
CA LEU A 58 4.84 -4.47 3.61
C LEU A 58 4.57 -3.34 4.60
N GLU A 59 5.31 -3.26 5.71
CA GLU A 59 5.28 -2.10 6.62
C GLU A 59 5.69 -0.81 5.90
N HIS A 60 6.78 -0.85 5.11
CA HIS A 60 7.18 0.29 4.29
C HIS A 60 6.07 0.74 3.32
N TYR A 61 5.40 -0.20 2.65
CA TYR A 61 4.26 0.13 1.79
C TYR A 61 3.07 0.71 2.55
N ARG A 62 2.77 0.21 3.76
CA ARG A 62 1.72 0.78 4.62
C ARG A 62 2.01 2.23 4.97
N ASP A 63 3.24 2.54 5.39
CA ASP A 63 3.66 3.90 5.72
C ASP A 63 3.61 4.82 4.50
N TRP A 64 4.08 4.34 3.35
CA TRP A 64 4.05 5.10 2.11
C TRP A 64 2.61 5.40 1.64
N ILE A 65 1.69 4.42 1.73
CA ILE A 65 0.26 4.64 1.45
C ILE A 65 -0.31 5.67 2.42
N TYR A 66 0.06 5.59 3.71
CA TYR A 66 -0.35 6.56 4.72
C TYR A 66 -0.01 7.99 4.32
N ASP A 67 1.25 8.21 3.97
CA ASP A 67 1.80 9.52 3.60
C ASP A 67 1.17 10.08 2.32
N ILE A 68 1.02 9.25 1.29
CA ILE A 68 0.40 9.69 0.03
C ILE A 68 -1.06 10.07 0.23
N VAL A 69 -1.83 9.26 0.95
CA VAL A 69 -3.24 9.59 1.21
C VAL A 69 -3.33 10.86 2.05
N LYS A 70 -2.51 11.00 3.10
CA LYS A 70 -2.43 12.20 3.93
C LYS A 70 -2.14 13.45 3.10
N TYR A 71 -1.20 13.35 2.15
CA TYR A 71 -0.88 14.42 1.22
C TYR A 71 -2.10 14.85 0.39
N TYR A 72 -2.86 13.90 -0.16
CA TYR A 72 -4.03 14.21 -0.99
C TYR A 72 -5.24 14.72 -0.22
N ILE A 73 -5.47 14.25 1.01
CA ILE A 73 -6.63 14.67 1.81
C ILE A 73 -6.35 15.91 2.65
N THR A 74 -5.08 16.30 2.82
CA THR A 74 -4.63 17.47 3.61
C THR A 74 -5.10 17.48 5.06
N ASP A 75 -5.25 16.29 5.66
CA ASP A 75 -5.75 16.08 7.03
C ASP A 75 -5.15 14.78 7.60
N ASP A 76 -5.13 14.64 8.92
CA ASP A 76 -4.73 13.40 9.58
C ASP A 76 -5.86 12.37 9.51
N TRP A 77 -5.48 11.11 9.31
CA TRP A 77 -6.43 10.02 9.12
C TRP A 77 -6.00 8.73 9.81
N GLU A 78 -6.97 7.83 9.95
CA GLU A 78 -6.77 6.43 10.32
C GLU A 78 -7.43 5.55 9.25
N CYS A 79 -6.78 4.43 8.93
CA CYS A 79 -7.36 3.44 8.04
C CYS A 79 -8.34 2.58 8.84
N ALA A 80 -9.62 2.67 8.49
CA ALA A 80 -10.66 1.86 9.10
C ALA A 80 -10.75 0.48 8.43
N GLU A 81 -10.58 0.43 7.10
CA GLU A 81 -10.79 -0.78 6.28
C GLU A 81 -9.89 -0.76 5.03
N GLY A 82 -9.52 -1.95 4.53
CA GLY A 82 -8.92 -2.16 3.21
C GLY A 82 -7.40 -2.04 3.11
N MET A 83 -6.68 -1.66 4.18
CA MET A 83 -5.21 -1.66 4.15
C MET A 83 -4.65 -3.07 3.92
N ASP A 84 -5.16 -4.06 4.66
CA ASP A 84 -4.69 -5.44 4.55
C ASP A 84 -4.92 -6.00 3.14
N GLU A 85 -6.09 -5.74 2.55
CA GLU A 85 -6.42 -6.14 1.18
C GLU A 85 -5.44 -5.52 0.15
N VAL A 86 -5.07 -4.25 0.33
CA VAL A 86 -4.09 -3.59 -0.54
C VAL A 86 -2.71 -4.23 -0.35
N THR A 87 -2.28 -4.48 0.89
CA THR A 87 -0.97 -5.10 1.16
C THR A 87 -0.89 -6.56 0.76
N ASP A 88 -1.99 -7.31 0.79
CA ASP A 88 -2.05 -8.69 0.33
C ASP A 88 -1.79 -8.77 -1.17
N ILE A 89 -2.39 -7.87 -1.96
CA ILE A 89 -2.10 -7.75 -3.40
C ILE A 89 -0.61 -7.47 -3.61
N ILE A 90 -0.04 -6.50 -2.89
CA ILE A 90 1.39 -6.19 -2.98
C ILE A 90 2.22 -7.44 -2.67
N ALA A 91 1.90 -8.13 -1.57
CA ALA A 91 2.61 -9.33 -1.11
C ALA A 91 2.59 -10.44 -2.16
N GLU A 92 1.45 -10.68 -2.82
CA GLU A 92 1.34 -11.68 -3.89
C GLU A 92 2.32 -11.44 -5.03
N HIS A 93 2.56 -10.17 -5.39
CA HIS A 93 3.46 -9.82 -6.49
C HIS A 93 4.93 -9.73 -6.08
N ILE A 94 5.23 -9.38 -4.83
CA ILE A 94 6.63 -9.16 -4.41
C ILE A 94 7.25 -10.33 -3.63
N ARG A 95 6.45 -11.28 -3.12
CA ARG A 95 6.94 -12.38 -2.26
C ARG A 95 8.07 -13.19 -2.89
N GLU A 96 7.98 -13.46 -4.20
CA GLU A 96 9.00 -14.24 -4.92
C GLU A 96 10.40 -13.63 -4.81
N TYR A 97 10.52 -12.31 -4.77
CA TYR A 97 11.81 -11.62 -4.66
C TYR A 97 12.45 -11.78 -3.28
N PHE A 98 11.65 -12.11 -2.26
CA PHE A 98 12.13 -12.39 -0.91
C PHE A 98 12.52 -13.86 -0.75
N GLU A 99 11.77 -14.78 -1.34
CA GLU A 99 12.07 -16.22 -1.32
C GLU A 99 13.31 -16.62 -2.15
N GLU A 100 13.59 -15.94 -3.27
CA GLU A 100 14.79 -16.20 -4.08
C GLU A 100 16.11 -15.82 -3.37
N GLY A 101 16.04 -14.95 -2.35
CA GLY A 101 17.20 -14.55 -1.55
C GLY A 101 17.75 -15.66 -0.65
N GLU A 102 16.92 -16.62 -0.25
CA GLU A 102 17.33 -17.74 0.62
C GLU A 102 18.07 -18.85 -0.12
N LYS A 103 18.07 -18.86 -1.45
CA LYS A 103 18.67 -19.93 -2.28
C LYS A 103 20.12 -19.66 -2.73
N ARG A 104 20.77 -18.61 -2.23
CA ARG A 104 22.17 -18.27 -2.58
C ARG A 104 23.12 -18.35 -1.40
#